data_AF-A0A9X3S6D0-F1
#
_entry.id   AF-A0A9X3S6D0-F1
#
_cell.length_a   1.000
_cell.length_b   1.000
_cell.length_c   1.000
_cell.angle_alpha   90.00
_cell.angle_beta   90.00
_cell.angle_gamma   90.00
#
_symmetry.space_group_name_H-M   'P 1'
#
loop_
_entity.id
_entity.type
_entity.pdbx_description
1 polymer ?
#
loop_
_entity_poly.entity_id
_entity_poly.type
_entity_poly.pdbx_seq_one_letter_code
_entity_poly.pdbx_strand_id
1 'polypeptide(L)'
;MTEPTTTELLAAAVARLPRPLSAAMLAAVTRERIITGAYADGHGMCPLLGAHRYGVRENGPGFAEAWDRFCGSRRGKRRDATDAERALLIGLLKASLFGHHGGAKRPAPPPAPLPDRLPTPPQVAERLIEAGT
;
A
#
# COMPACT_ATOMS: atom_id res chain seq x y z
N MET A 1 -13.21 -21.66 18.47
CA MET A 1 -12.42 -20.73 17.64
C MET A 1 -12.80 -21.02 16.20
N THR A 2 -13.35 -20.06 15.47
CA THR A 2 -13.75 -20.25 14.06
C THR A 2 -12.52 -20.07 13.18
N GLU A 3 -12.23 -21.04 12.32
CA GLU A 3 -11.12 -20.95 11.37
C GLU A 3 -11.41 -19.86 10.33
N PRO A 4 -10.42 -19.02 9.97
CA PRO A 4 -10.62 -17.96 8.99
C PRO A 4 -10.91 -18.55 7.60
N THR A 5 -11.93 -18.00 6.95
CA THR A 5 -12.28 -18.33 5.57
C THR A 5 -11.19 -17.90 4.60
N THR A 6 -11.16 -18.50 3.41
CA THR A 6 -10.18 -18.12 2.37
C THR A 6 -10.32 -16.67 1.93
N THR A 7 -11.55 -16.14 1.95
CA THR A 7 -11.85 -14.73 1.69
C THR A 7 -11.25 -13.81 2.75
N GLU A 8 -11.37 -14.15 4.04
CA GLU A 8 -10.77 -13.36 5.14
C GLU A 8 -9.24 -13.39 5.07
N LEU A 9 -8.66 -14.54 4.73
CA LEU A 9 -7.22 -14.66 4.51
C LEU A 9 -6.73 -13.78 3.35
N LEU A 10 -7.47 -13.74 2.24
CA LEU A 10 -7.17 -12.86 1.11
C LEU A 10 -7.30 -11.38 1.51
N ALA A 11 -8.38 -11.01 2.22
CA ALA A 11 -8.56 -9.65 2.72
C ALA A 11 -7.41 -9.20 3.63
N ALA A 12 -6.99 -10.05 4.57
CA ALA A 12 -5.87 -9.77 5.45
C ALA A 12 -4.53 -9.70 4.68
N ALA A 13 -4.35 -10.47 3.61
CA ALA A 13 -3.18 -10.36 2.75
C ALA A 13 -3.15 -9.04 1.97
N VAL A 14 -4.28 -8.62 1.40
CA VAL A 14 -4.42 -7.36 0.66
C VAL A 14 -4.23 -6.14 1.58
N ALA A 15 -4.74 -6.20 2.81
CA ALA A 15 -4.58 -5.13 3.79
C ALA A 15 -3.11 -4.87 4.21
N ARG A 16 -2.24 -5.88 4.08
CA ARG A 16 -0.81 -5.79 4.40
C ARG A 16 0.05 -5.36 3.21
N LEU A 17 -0.51 -5.24 2.01
CA LEU A 17 0.26 -4.84 0.83
C LEU A 17 0.71 -3.38 0.97
N PRO A 18 1.96 -3.05 0.55
CA PRO A 18 2.38 -1.67 0.40
C PRO A 18 1.43 -0.91 -0.53
N ARG A 19 1.12 0.35 -0.20
CA ARG A 19 0.21 1.18 -1.00
C ARG A 19 0.59 1.26 -2.49
N PRO A 20 1.88 1.41 -2.89
CA PRO A 20 2.27 1.39 -4.30
C PRO A 20 1.94 0.06 -4.98
N LEU A 21 2.15 -1.06 -4.28
CA LEU A 21 1.83 -2.39 -4.77
C LEU A 21 0.31 -2.58 -4.96
N SER A 22 -0.51 -2.15 -4.00
CA SER A 22 -1.97 -2.20 -4.14
C SER A 22 -2.48 -1.38 -5.33
N ALA A 23 -1.92 -0.19 -5.56
CA ALA A 23 -2.31 0.68 -6.67
C ALA A 23 -1.94 0.08 -8.04
N ALA A 24 -0.71 -0.40 -8.19
CA ALA A 24 -0.27 -1.05 -9.44
C ALA A 24 -0.99 -2.38 -9.67
N MET A 25 -1.24 -3.15 -8.61
CA MET A 25 -2.03 -4.37 -8.72
C MET A 25 -3.45 -4.06 -9.17
N LEU A 26 -4.11 -3.03 -8.63
CA LEU A 26 -5.43 -2.58 -9.06
C LEU A 26 -5.45 -2.18 -10.55
N ALA A 27 -4.43 -1.46 -11.01
CA ALA A 27 -4.29 -1.15 -12.43
C ALA A 27 -4.16 -2.42 -13.29
N ALA A 28 -3.34 -3.38 -12.87
CA ALA A 28 -3.18 -4.64 -13.59
C ALA A 28 -4.47 -5.48 -13.61
N VAL A 29 -5.13 -5.68 -12.46
CA VAL A 29 -6.37 -6.49 -12.40
C VAL A 29 -7.58 -5.84 -13.07
N THR A 30 -7.50 -4.57 -13.46
CA THR A 30 -8.56 -3.91 -14.25
C THR A 30 -8.31 -3.94 -15.75
N ARG A 31 -7.07 -4.19 -16.18
CA ARG A 31 -6.66 -4.05 -17.59
C ARG A 31 -6.19 -5.35 -18.23
N GLU A 32 -5.63 -6.25 -17.43
CA GLU A 32 -4.95 -7.44 -17.93
C GLU A 32 -5.78 -8.72 -17.74
N ARG A 33 -5.40 -9.78 -18.45
CA ARG A 33 -5.93 -11.13 -18.21
C ARG A 33 -5.26 -11.73 -16.98
N ILE A 34 -6.06 -11.94 -15.93
CA ILE A 34 -5.59 -12.40 -14.63
C ILE A 34 -5.81 -13.90 -14.50
N ILE A 35 -4.77 -14.59 -14.08
CA ILE A 35 -4.80 -16.04 -13.83
C ILE A 35 -4.58 -16.34 -12.35
N THR A 36 -4.90 -17.57 -11.98
CA THR A 36 -4.63 -18.17 -10.67
C THR A 36 -3.92 -19.51 -10.85
N GLY A 37 -3.16 -19.94 -9.83
CA GLY A 37 -2.44 -21.21 -9.78
C GLY A 37 -1.09 -21.21 -10.50
N ALA A 38 -0.67 -20.07 -11.06
CA ALA A 38 0.61 -19.88 -11.75
C ALA A 38 1.04 -18.41 -11.72
N TYR A 39 2.34 -18.17 -11.98
CA TYR A 39 2.91 -16.81 -12.02
C TYR A 39 2.56 -16.06 -13.31
N ALA A 40 2.64 -16.74 -14.45
CA ALA A 40 2.32 -16.23 -15.77
C ALA A 40 1.84 -17.37 -16.68
N ASP A 41 1.16 -16.99 -17.76
CA ASP A 41 1.05 -17.81 -18.97
C ASP A 41 1.36 -16.97 -20.22
N GLY A 42 1.22 -17.56 -21.41
CA GLY A 42 1.51 -16.86 -22.68
C GLY A 42 0.64 -15.61 -22.93
N HIS A 43 -0.49 -15.45 -22.23
CA HIS A 43 -1.49 -14.40 -22.47
C HIS A 43 -2.03 -13.75 -21.19
N GLY A 44 -1.57 -14.13 -20.01
CA GLY A 44 -2.13 -13.76 -18.73
C GLY A 44 -1.13 -13.92 -17.59
N MET A 45 -1.48 -13.37 -16.44
CA MET A 45 -0.53 -13.19 -15.34
C MET A 45 -1.21 -13.20 -13.98
N CYS A 46 -0.47 -13.59 -12.93
CA CYS A 46 -0.97 -13.41 -11.58
C CYS A 46 -1.02 -11.90 -11.23
N PRO A 47 -1.86 -11.48 -10.28
CA PRO A 47 -1.98 -10.06 -9.91
C PRO A 47 -0.65 -9.43 -9.46
N LEU A 48 0.22 -10.21 -8.81
CA LEU A 48 1.52 -9.74 -8.33
C LEU A 48 2.48 -9.43 -9.48
N LEU A 49 2.61 -10.34 -10.45
CA LEU A 49 3.36 -10.07 -11.68
C LEU A 49 2.73 -8.89 -12.44
N GLY A 50 1.40 -8.77 -12.36
CA GLY A 50 0.62 -7.63 -12.85
C GLY A 50 1.23 -6.32 -12.37
N ALA A 51 1.28 -6.16 -11.05
CA ALA A 51 1.86 -4.98 -10.44
C ALA A 51 3.33 -4.75 -10.82
N HIS A 52 4.13 -5.82 -10.93
CA HIS A 52 5.54 -5.70 -11.31
C HIS A 52 5.73 -5.17 -12.73
N ARG A 53 4.88 -5.59 -13.68
CA ARG A 53 4.90 -5.03 -15.06
C ARG A 53 4.47 -3.57 -15.11
N TYR A 54 3.73 -3.11 -14.10
CA TYR A 54 3.33 -1.72 -13.92
C TYR A 54 4.35 -0.91 -13.09
N GLY A 55 5.56 -1.44 -12.87
CA GLY A 55 6.71 -0.69 -12.36
C GLY A 55 7.01 -0.86 -10.86
N VAL A 56 6.24 -1.66 -10.13
CA VAL A 56 6.47 -1.94 -8.71
C VAL A 56 7.53 -3.03 -8.55
N ARG A 57 8.40 -2.93 -7.53
CA ARG A 57 9.38 -3.99 -7.22
C ARG A 57 9.18 -4.63 -5.85
N GLU A 58 8.32 -4.03 -5.05
CA GLU A 58 7.91 -4.53 -3.75
C GLU A 58 7.18 -5.88 -3.90
N ASN A 59 7.46 -6.76 -2.95
CA ASN A 59 6.79 -8.04 -2.84
C ASN A 59 5.58 -7.92 -1.90
N GLY A 60 4.60 -8.79 -2.09
CA GLY A 60 3.44 -8.93 -1.20
C GLY A 60 3.50 -10.27 -0.47
N PRO A 61 4.11 -10.36 0.73
CA PRO A 61 4.30 -11.61 1.43
C PRO A 61 2.97 -12.30 1.75
N GLY A 62 2.82 -13.54 1.26
CA GLY A 62 1.62 -14.36 1.45
C GLY A 62 0.43 -14.00 0.55
N PHE A 63 0.51 -12.96 -0.29
CA PHE A 63 -0.58 -12.60 -1.20
C PHE A 63 -0.81 -13.70 -2.25
N ALA A 64 0.24 -14.18 -2.91
CA ALA A 64 0.10 -15.18 -3.97
C ALA A 64 -0.56 -16.47 -3.47
N GLU A 65 -0.18 -16.91 -2.27
CA GLU A 65 -0.79 -18.08 -1.63
C GLU A 65 -2.25 -17.83 -1.24
N ALA A 66 -2.56 -16.69 -0.64
CA ALA A 66 -3.93 -16.35 -0.27
C ALA A 66 -4.85 -16.22 -1.50
N TRP A 67 -4.34 -15.65 -2.60
CA TRP A 67 -5.04 -15.55 -3.88
C TRP A 67 -5.37 -16.93 -4.44
N ASP A 68 -4.38 -17.81 -4.55
CA ASP A 68 -4.59 -19.15 -5.10
C ASP A 68 -5.51 -19.99 -4.22
N ARG A 69 -5.40 -19.85 -2.89
CA ARG A 69 -6.28 -20.54 -1.94
C ARG A 69 -7.72 -20.04 -2.02
N PHE A 70 -7.94 -18.73 -2.16
CA PHE A 70 -9.26 -18.13 -2.37
C PHE A 70 -9.91 -18.64 -3.66
N CYS A 71 -9.14 -18.67 -4.76
CA CYS A 71 -9.61 -19.19 -6.04
C CYS A 71 -9.76 -20.72 -6.08
N GLY A 72 -9.42 -21.45 -5.01
CA GLY A 72 -9.43 -22.90 -4.98
C GLY A 72 -8.42 -23.54 -5.94
N SER A 73 -7.41 -22.80 -6.38
CA SER A 73 -6.40 -23.26 -7.33
C SER A 73 -5.33 -24.06 -6.60
N ARG A 74 -5.17 -25.33 -6.98
CA ARG A 74 -4.03 -26.14 -6.55
C ARG A 74 -2.80 -25.69 -7.35
N ARG A 75 -1.61 -25.62 -6.73
CA ARG A 75 -0.34 -25.30 -7.44
C ARG A 75 -0.24 -26.14 -8.72
N GLY A 76 -0.04 -25.47 -9.86
CA GLY A 76 0.10 -26.12 -11.17
C GLY A 76 -1.21 -26.29 -11.97
N LYS A 77 -2.38 -26.07 -11.37
CA LYS A 77 -3.66 -26.01 -12.11
C LYS A 77 -4.01 -24.57 -12.45
N ARG A 78 -3.33 -24.04 -13.48
CA ARG A 78 -3.58 -22.68 -13.99
C ARG A 78 -4.99 -22.57 -14.57
N ARG A 79 -5.66 -21.46 -14.29
CA ARG A 79 -6.88 -21.05 -15.00
C ARG A 79 -7.06 -19.53 -14.94
N ASP A 80 -8.02 -19.04 -15.73
CA ASP A 80 -8.47 -17.66 -15.64
C ASP A 80 -9.22 -17.41 -14.34
N ALA A 81 -8.96 -16.25 -13.75
CA ALA A 81 -9.77 -15.74 -12.67
C ALA A 81 -11.18 -15.44 -13.20
N THR A 82 -12.19 -15.91 -12.48
CA THR A 82 -13.59 -15.58 -12.80
C THR A 82 -13.86 -14.09 -12.54
N ASP A 83 -14.93 -13.57 -13.14
CA ASP A 83 -15.33 -12.18 -12.94
C ASP A 83 -15.63 -11.88 -11.46
N ALA A 84 -16.23 -12.84 -10.73
CA ALA A 84 -16.52 -12.70 -9.31
C ALA A 84 -15.22 -12.61 -8.47
N GLU A 85 -14.23 -13.46 -8.74
CA GLU A 85 -12.94 -13.43 -8.05
C GLU A 85 -12.17 -12.15 -8.33
N ARG A 86 -12.19 -11.70 -9.60
CA ARG A 86 -11.59 -10.44 -10.00
C ARG A 86 -12.29 -9.25 -9.34
N ALA A 87 -13.62 -9.23 -9.33
CA ALA A 87 -14.40 -8.16 -8.70
C ALA A 87 -14.14 -8.07 -7.20
N LEU A 88 -14.04 -9.22 -6.52
CA LEU A 88 -13.70 -9.27 -5.10
C LEU A 88 -12.30 -8.72 -4.82
N LEU A 89 -11.29 -9.13 -5.60
CA LEU A 89 -9.93 -8.60 -5.46
C LEU A 89 -9.88 -7.08 -5.72
N ILE A 90 -10.60 -6.59 -6.73
CA ILE A 90 -10.73 -5.14 -7.00
C ILE A 90 -11.36 -4.43 -5.80
N GLY A 91 -12.42 -5.00 -5.21
CA GLY A 91 -13.08 -4.45 -4.02
C GLY A 91 -12.12 -4.34 -2.84
N LEU A 92 -11.36 -5.40 -2.55
CA LEU A 92 -10.36 -5.41 -1.48
C LEU A 92 -9.23 -4.40 -1.72
N LEU A 93 -8.73 -4.29 -2.95
CA LEU A 93 -7.68 -3.32 -3.30
C LEU A 93 -8.18 -1.88 -3.16
N LYS A 94 -9.40 -1.58 -3.62
CA LYS A 94 -10.03 -0.27 -3.42
C LYS A 94 -10.23 0.02 -1.93
N ALA A 95 -10.69 -0.96 -1.14
CA ALA A 95 -10.82 -0.80 0.30
C ALA A 95 -9.46 -0.54 0.98
N SER A 96 -8.39 -1.24 0.58
CA SER A 96 -7.04 -1.01 1.09
C SER A 96 -6.50 0.38 0.74
N LEU A 97 -6.78 0.87 -0.47
CA LEU A 97 -6.28 2.17 -0.95
C LEU A 97 -7.08 3.37 -0.44
N PHE A 98 -8.40 3.22 -0.29
CA PHE A 98 -9.34 4.32 -0.04
C PHE A 98 -10.11 4.18 1.27
N GLY A 99 -10.06 3.02 1.92
CA GLY A 99 -10.73 2.72 3.19
C GLY A 99 -10.02 3.30 4.41
N HIS A 100 -9.58 4.56 4.34
CA HIS A 100 -9.40 5.44 5.50
C HIS A 100 -9.07 6.88 5.08
N HIS A 101 -10.07 7.62 4.57
CA HIS A 101 -10.07 9.10 4.62
C HIS A 101 -10.49 9.60 6.03
N GLY A 102 -9.88 9.04 7.08
CA GLY A 102 -10.24 9.36 8.47
C GLY A 102 -9.22 8.99 9.56
N GLY A 103 -7.96 8.65 9.23
CA GLY A 103 -7.01 8.25 10.27
C GLY A 103 -5.57 7.96 9.84
N ALA A 104 -5.11 8.48 8.70
CA ALA A 104 -3.67 8.58 8.49
C ALA A 104 -3.18 9.81 9.26
N LYS A 105 -2.45 9.61 10.36
CA LYS A 105 -1.57 10.65 10.93
C LYS A 105 -0.71 11.16 9.78
N ARG A 106 -0.94 12.41 9.33
CA ARG A 106 -0.04 13.09 8.39
C ARG A 106 1.37 12.88 8.95
N PRO A 107 2.36 12.38 8.18
CA PRO A 107 3.73 12.43 8.67
C PRO A 107 3.95 13.88 9.10
N ALA A 108 4.48 14.07 10.32
CA ALA A 108 4.77 15.42 10.78
C ALA A 108 5.51 16.12 9.64
N PRO A 109 5.13 17.35 9.27
CA PRO A 109 5.92 18.08 8.30
C PRO A 109 7.39 17.99 8.75
N PRO A 110 8.35 17.82 7.83
CA PRO A 110 9.75 17.87 8.23
C PRO A 110 9.93 19.09 9.14
N PRO A 111 10.70 18.98 10.25
CA PRO A 111 10.93 20.13 11.10
C PRO A 111 11.32 21.29 10.18
N ALA A 112 10.65 22.43 10.36
CA ALA A 112 10.99 23.62 9.60
C ALA A 112 12.52 23.77 9.62
N PRO A 113 13.16 24.08 8.47
CA PRO A 113 14.59 24.32 8.48
C PRO A 113 14.90 25.29 9.61
N LEU A 114 15.88 24.95 10.44
CA LEU A 114 16.35 25.83 11.51
C LEU A 114 16.58 27.20 10.87
N PRO A 115 16.07 28.30 11.44
CA PRO A 115 16.37 29.61 10.90
C PRO A 115 17.89 29.77 10.87
N ASP A 116 18.44 30.26 9.74
CA ASP A 116 19.88 30.51 9.56
C ASP A 116 20.48 31.45 10.61
N ARG A 117 19.64 32.07 11.45
CA ARG A 117 20.03 32.86 12.60
C ARG A 117 19.21 32.45 13.83
N LEU A 118 19.90 32.02 14.88
CA LEU A 118 19.35 32.14 16.23
C LEU A 118 19.00 33.62 16.49
N PRO A 119 17.90 33.93 17.18
CA PRO A 119 17.70 35.27 17.71
C PRO A 119 18.87 35.62 18.62
N THR A 120 19.55 36.73 18.34
CA THR A 120 20.53 37.29 19.27
C THR A 120 19.85 37.52 20.62
N PRO A 121 20.48 37.12 21.74
CA PRO A 121 19.92 37.33 23.06
C PRO A 121 19.59 38.81 23.26
N PRO A 122 18.51 39.13 24.01
CA PRO A 122 18.13 40.51 24.23
C PRO A 122 19.29 41.25 24.93
N GLN A 123 19.68 42.40 24.37
CA GLN A 123 20.57 43.36 25.03
C GLN A 123 19.88 43.88 26.30
N VAL A 124 19.96 43.12 27.39
CA VAL A 124 19.48 43.53 28.71
C VAL A 124 20.52 44.47 29.39
N ALA A 125 21.59 44.87 28.71
CA ALA A 125 22.68 45.65 29.33
C ALA A 125 22.83 47.11 28.86
N GLU A 126 21.94 47.65 28.02
CA GLU A 126 22.11 49.02 27.46
C GLU A 126 21.05 50.04 27.89
N ARG A 127 20.45 49.88 29.07
CA ARG A 127 19.55 50.90 29.66
C ARG A 127 19.86 51.30 31.10
N LEU A 128 21.14 51.36 31.48
CA LEU A 128 21.55 51.79 32.82
C LEU A 128 22.67 52.86 32.85
N ILE A 129 22.92 53.59 31.75
CA ILE A 129 23.94 54.68 31.74
C ILE A 129 23.40 56.06 31.30
N GLU A 130 22.15 56.20 30.84
CA GLU A 130 21.58 57.53 30.47
C GLU A 130 20.55 58.07 31.48
N ALA A 131 20.81 57.91 32.78
CA ALA A 131 20.07 58.62 33.83
C ALA A 131 20.99 58.89 35.03
N GLY A 132 21.83 59.92 34.91
CA GLY A 132 22.75 60.32 35.97
C GLY A 132 23.62 61.50 35.58
N THR A 133 23.00 62.60 35.15
CA THR A 133 23.55 63.96 35.31
C THR A 133 22.81 64.62 36.46
#